data_AF-A0A497U0H9-F1
#
_entry.id   AF-A0A497U0H9-F1
#
_cell.length_a   1.000
_cell.length_b   1.000
_cell.length_c   1.000
_cell.angle_alpha   90.00
_cell.angle_beta   90.00
_cell.angle_gamma   90.00
#
_symmetry.space_group_name_H-M   'P 1'
#
loop_
_entity.id
_entity.type
_entity.pdbx_description
1 polymer ?
#
loop_
_entity_poly.entity_id
_entity_poly.type
_entity_poly.pdbx_seq_one_letter_code
_entity_poly.pdbx_strand_id
1 'polypeptide(L)' 'MKTRKPAQKVSLAVAYICYVTAVIMLFFAGYRAYAVGTDNPIFASFAASVFFFVSCGIVLHVMGTVSLPNLKIDSKKLE' A
#
# COMPACT_ATOMS: atom_id res chain seq x y z
N MET A 1 2.17 9.70 23.33
CA MET A 1 2.08 9.44 21.87
C MET A 1 0.68 9.79 21.40
N LYS A 2 0.53 10.70 20.43
CA LYS A 2 -0.73 11.04 19.78
C LYS A 2 -1.35 9.74 19.23
N THR A 3 -2.43 9.25 19.84
CA THR A 3 -3.03 7.95 19.52
C THR A 3 -3.54 7.98 18.08
N ARG A 4 -2.81 7.33 17.16
CA ARG A 4 -3.27 7.17 15.79
C ARG A 4 -4.57 6.37 15.80
N LYS A 5 -5.57 6.80 15.04
CA LYS A 5 -6.86 6.12 14.97
C LYS A 5 -6.64 4.67 14.49
N PRO A 6 -7.46 3.69 14.93
CA PRO A 6 -7.29 2.29 14.56
C PRO A 6 -7.23 2.09 13.02
N ALA A 7 -8.03 2.86 12.28
CA ALA A 7 -8.00 2.87 10.81
C ALA A 7 -6.64 3.27 10.21
N GLN A 8 -5.92 4.22 10.81
CA GLN A 8 -4.59 4.62 10.35
C GLN A 8 -3.54 3.54 10.64
N LYS A 9 -3.69 2.80 11.74
CA LYS A 9 -2.77 1.70 12.06
C LYS A 9 -2.95 0.55 11.07
N VAL A 10 -4.20 0.25 10.71
CA VAL A 10 -4.53 -0.76 9.69
C VAL A 10 -4.01 -0.32 8.32
N SER A 11 -4.26 0.92 7.90
CA SER A 11 -3.77 1.40 6.59
C SER A 11 -2.25 1.32 6.48
N LEU A 12 -1.52 1.66 7.55
CA LEU A 12 -0.06 1.60 7.58
C LEU A 12 0.45 0.15 7.57
N ALA A 13 -0.21 -0.77 8.28
CA ALA A 13 0.12 -2.19 8.22
C ALA A 13 -0.07 -2.77 6.80
N VAL A 14 -1.19 -2.45 6.15
CA VAL A 14 -1.46 -2.90 4.77
C VAL A 14 -0.48 -2.27 3.79
N ALA A 15 -0.07 -1.01 3.99
CA ALA A 15 0.96 -0.37 3.17
C ALA A 15 2.28 -1.17 3.16
N TYR A 16 2.75 -1.61 4.33
CA TYR A 16 3.95 -2.44 4.41
C TYR A 16 3.80 -3.79 3.73
N ILE A 17 2.64 -4.43 3.85
CA ILE A 17 2.36 -5.69 3.15
C ILE A 17 2.44 -5.45 1.63
N CYS A 18 1.83 -4.39 1.11
CA CYS A 18 1.91 -4.04 -0.31
C CYS A 18 3.36 -3.85 -0.77
N TYR A 19 4.20 -3.14 0.00
CA TYR A 19 5.60 -2.97 -0.37
C TYR A 19 6.39 -4.29 -0.37
N VAL A 20 6.18 -5.16 0.61
CA VAL A 20 6.82 -6.47 0.65
C VAL A 20 6.39 -7.32 -0.55
N THR A 21 5.09 -7.35 -0.86
CA THR A 21 4.57 -8.05 -2.04
C THR A 21 5.14 -7.46 -3.33
N ALA A 22 5.26 -6.14 -3.45
CA ALA A 22 5.86 -5.51 -4.63
C ALA A 22 7.30 -5.96 -4.86
N VAL A 23 8.11 -6.05 -3.79
CA VAL A 23 9.49 -6.54 -3.87
C VAL A 23 9.52 -8.00 -4.35
N ILE A 24 8.70 -8.87 -3.77
CA ILE A 24 8.61 -10.27 -4.19
C ILE A 24 8.23 -10.39 -5.67
N MET A 25 7.23 -9.60 -6.09
CA MET A 25 6.74 -9.59 -7.46
C MET A 25 7.80 -9.07 -8.45
N LEU A 26 8.62 -8.10 -8.03
CA LEU A 26 9.75 -7.58 -8.81
C LEU A 26 10.82 -8.67 -9.03
N PHE A 27 11.16 -9.43 -7.99
CA PHE A 27 12.09 -10.56 -8.13
C PHE A 27 11.56 -11.64 -9.08
N PHE A 28 10.27 -11.99 -8.98
CA PHE A 28 9.63 -12.93 -9.89
C PHE A 28 9.60 -12.41 -11.33
N ALA A 29 9.29 -11.12 -11.53
CA ALA A 29 9.31 -10.48 -12.84
C ALA A 29 10.72 -10.55 -13.46
N GLY A 30 11.76 -10.22 -12.69
CA GLY A 30 13.15 -10.26 -13.15
C GLY A 30 13.60 -11.68 -13.54
N TYR A 31 13.27 -12.68 -12.71
CA TYR A 31 13.56 -14.08 -13.04
C TYR A 31 12.84 -14.54 -14.33
N ARG A 32 11.56 -14.17 -14.48
CA ARG A 32 10.78 -14.50 -15.68
C ARG A 32 11.26 -13.77 -16.94
N ALA A 33 11.71 -12.52 -16.81
CA ALA A 33 12.29 -11.77 -17.92
C ALA A 33 13.54 -12.45 -18.47
N TYR A 34 14.40 -12.96 -17.58
CA TYR A 34 15.59 -13.70 -17.97
C TYR A 34 15.26 -15.04 -18.62
N ALA A 35 14.24 -15.74 -18.14
CA ALA A 35 13.90 -17.09 -18.60
C ALA A 35 13.11 -17.14 -19.92
N VAL A 36 12.20 -16.19 -20.16
CA VAL A 36 11.23 -16.27 -21.28
C VAL A 36 11.16 -14.98 -22.12
N GLY A 37 11.94 -13.95 -21.78
CA GLY A 37 11.88 -12.64 -22.43
C GLY A 37 10.69 -11.80 -21.96
N THR A 38 10.76 -10.49 -22.23
CA THR A 38 9.79 -9.49 -21.77
C THR A 38 8.48 -9.47 -22.55
N ASP A 39 8.43 -10.13 -23.71
CA ASP A 39 7.27 -10.09 -24.62
C ASP A 39 6.14 -11.05 -24.21
N ASN A 40 6.33 -11.79 -23.11
CA ASN A 40 5.31 -12.69 -22.58
C ASN A 40 4.28 -11.95 -21.72
N PRO A 41 2.97 -12.23 -21.88
CA PRO A 41 1.91 -11.61 -21.08
C PRO A 41 2.05 -11.87 -19.58
N ILE A 42 2.73 -12.96 -19.23
CA ILE A 42 3.08 -13.31 -17.85
C ILE A 42 4.02 -12.24 -17.25
N PHE A 43 5.07 -11.84 -17.96
CA PHE A 43 5.98 -10.80 -17.51
C PHE A 43 5.26 -9.46 -17.36
N ALA A 44 4.44 -9.08 -18.35
CA ALA A 44 3.64 -7.86 -18.30
C ALA A 44 2.70 -7.84 -17.07
N SER A 45 2.06 -8.98 -16.76
CA SER A 45 1.18 -9.11 -15.59
C SER A 45 1.94 -8.95 -14.26
N PHE A 46 3.15 -9.50 -14.16
CA PHE A 46 4.01 -9.30 -12.99
C PHE A 46 4.47 -7.85 -12.86
N ALA A 47 4.89 -7.22 -13.96
CA ALA A 47 5.30 -5.81 -13.97
C ALA A 47 4.15 -4.87 -13.56
N ALA A 48 2.94 -5.11 -14.08
CA ALA A 48 1.74 -4.37 -13.68
C ALA A 48 1.40 -4.58 -12.20
N SER A 49 1.55 -5.79 -11.69
CA SER A 49 1.33 -6.11 -10.27
C SER A 49 2.31 -5.36 -9.37
N VAL A 50 3.60 -5.28 -9.74
CA VAL A 50 4.60 -4.46 -9.02
C VAL A 50 4.13 -3.01 -8.95
N PHE A 51 3.76 -2.41 -10.08
CA PHE A 51 3.29 -1.03 -10.13
C PHE A 51 2.05 -0.80 -9.25
N PHE A 52 1.08 -1.69 -9.31
CA PHE A 52 -0.13 -1.63 -8.49
C PHE A 52 0.19 -1.67 -6.98
N PHE A 53 1.02 -2.61 -6.55
CA PHE A 53 1.36 -2.73 -5.13
C PHE A 53 2.21 -1.56 -4.62
N VAL A 54 3.13 -1.03 -5.43
CA VAL A 54 3.91 0.16 -5.06
C VAL A 54 3.00 1.39 -4.93
N SER A 55 2.17 1.66 -5.94
CA SER A 55 1.26 2.82 -5.93
C SER A 55 0.25 2.75 -4.78
N CYS A 56 -0.40 1.59 -4.59
CA CYS A 56 -1.32 1.37 -3.47
C CYS A 56 -0.61 1.51 -2.11
N GLY A 57 0.60 0.97 -1.98
CA GLY A 57 1.45 1.11 -0.80
C GLY A 57 1.74 2.57 -0.46
N ILE A 58 2.05 3.42 -1.46
CA ILE A 58 2.28 4.85 -1.27
C ILE A 58 1.03 5.55 -0.73
N VAL A 59 -0.13 5.31 -1.35
CA VAL A 59 -1.40 5.93 -0.92
C VAL A 59 -1.73 5.55 0.53
N LEU A 60 -1.65 4.25 0.86
CA LEU A 60 -1.93 3.73 2.21
C LEU A 60 -0.92 4.25 3.25
N HIS A 61 0.35 4.39 2.86
CA HIS A 61 1.39 4.94 3.73
C HIS A 61 1.12 6.41 4.03
N VAL A 62 0.76 7.22 3.03
CA VAL A 62 0.37 8.62 3.23
C VAL A 62 -0.86 8.71 4.15
N MET A 63 -1.91 7.92 3.89
CA MET A 63 -3.10 7.86 4.77
C MET A 63 -2.78 7.45 6.22
N GLY A 64 -1.83 6.54 6.41
CA GLY A 64 -1.41 6.09 7.74
C GLY A 64 -0.51 7.07 8.49
N THR A 65 0.15 7.99 7.79
CA THR A 65 1.13 8.94 8.34
C THR A 65 0.55 10.33 8.59
N VAL A 66 -0.53 10.72 7.90
CA VAL A 66 -1.16 12.03 8.11
C VAL A 66 -1.62 12.23 9.56
N SER A 67 -1.43 13.44 10.09
CA SER A 67 -1.97 13.81 11.40
C SER A 67 -3.40 14.31 11.25
N LEU A 68 -4.38 13.42 11.32
CA LEU A 68 -5.79 13.82 11.25
C LEU A 68 -6.24 14.52 12.55
N PRO A 69 -6.88 15.70 12.47
CA PRO A 69 -7.51 16.33 13.62
C PRO A 69 -8.65 15.45 14.16
N ASN A 70 -9.01 15.67 15.42
CA ASN A 70 -10.09 14.94 16.05
C ASN A 70 -11.44 15.48 15.55
N LEU A 71 -11.98 14.86 14.51
CA LEU A 71 -13.28 15.19 13.90
C LEU A 71 -14.48 14.65 14.70
N LYS A 72 -14.29 14.29 15.99
CA LYS A 72 -15.39 13.83 16.82
C LYS A 72 -16.32 15.02 17.06
N ILE A 73 -17.51 14.98 16.46
CA ILE A 73 -18.57 15.95 16.74
C ILE A 73 -18.96 15.74 18.20
N ASP A 74 -18.69 16.74 19.03
CA ASP A 74 -19.03 16.75 20.43
C ASP A 74 -20.55 16.94 20.56
N SER A 75 -21.27 15.85 20.76
CA SER A 75 -22.73 15.84 20.90
C SER A 75 -23.23 16.47 22.21
N LYS A 76 -22.36 17.02 23.05
CA LYS A 76 -22.71 17.56 24.38
C LYS A 76 -23.15 19.04 24.36
N LYS A 77 -23.32 19.65 23.18
CA LYS A 77 -23.75 21.05 23.02
C LYS A 77 -25.21 21.21 22.54
N LEU A 78 -26.05 20.19 22.74
CA LEU A 78 -27.48 20.20 22.39
C LEU A 78 -28.37 19.83 23.60
N GLU A 79 -27.92 20.13 24.81
CA GLU A 79 -28.76 20.14 26.03
C GLU A 79 -28.97 21.58 26.49
#